data_AF-A0A7R6XRU1-F1
#
_entry.id   AF-A0A7R6XRU1-F1
#
_cell.length_a   1.000
_cell.length_b   1.000
_cell.length_c   1.000
_cell.angle_alpha   90.00
_cell.angle_beta   90.00
_cell.angle_gamma   90.00
#
_symmetry.space_group_name_H-M   'P 1'
#
loop_
_entity.id
_entity.type
_entity.pdbx_description
1 polymer ?
#
loop_
_entity_poly.entity_id
_entity_poly.type
_entity_poly.pdbx_seq_one_letter_code
_entity_poly.pdbx_strand_id
1 'polypeptide(L)'
;MGAPGIVDNGKQFVELAGEGIVIFTSQHQLNASFLFTKNDAGRSLFGNQKAVYTAYVNGFNDDEWGVGSVFKMWTMAMTSIGNVYRHHGFS
;
A
#
# COMPACT_ATOMS: atom_id res chain seq x y z
N MET A 1 18.00 -11.93 5.19
CA MET A 1 17.75 -11.09 4.00
C MET A 1 16.32 -10.58 4.14
N GLY A 2 16.12 -9.25 4.22
CA GLY A 2 14.77 -8.67 4.36
C GLY A 2 13.93 -8.93 3.11
N ALA A 3 12.61 -9.05 3.28
CA ALA A 3 11.70 -9.22 2.16
C ALA A 3 11.81 -8.00 1.22
N PRO A 4 12.05 -8.19 -0.09
CA PRO A 4 12.08 -7.08 -1.05
C PRO A 4 10.75 -6.33 -0.98
N GLY A 5 10.80 -4.99 -0.85
CA GLY A 5 9.61 -4.14 -0.77
C GLY A 5 9.39 -3.43 0.56
N ILE A 6 10.13 -3.74 1.63
CA ILE A 6 10.06 -2.99 2.89
C ILE A 6 10.77 -1.65 2.70
N VAL A 7 10.04 -0.57 2.94
CA VAL A 7 10.53 0.79 2.80
C VAL A 7 11.23 1.24 4.09
N ASP A 8 12.52 1.54 4.00
CA ASP A 8 13.27 2.15 5.12
C ASP A 8 13.37 3.68 5.01
N ASN A 9 13.18 4.25 3.81
CA ASN A 9 13.25 5.70 3.59
C ASN A 9 12.45 6.16 2.36
N GLY A 10 12.25 7.47 2.25
CA GLY A 10 11.46 8.08 1.18
C GLY A 10 12.00 7.87 -0.25
N LYS A 11 13.30 7.60 -0.43
CA LYS A 11 13.86 7.32 -1.77
C LYS A 11 13.51 5.90 -2.22
N GLN A 12 13.73 4.91 -1.35
CA GLN A 12 13.33 3.52 -1.61
C GLN A 12 11.82 3.40 -1.81
N PHE A 13 11.04 4.20 -1.09
CA PHE A 13 9.60 4.27 -1.28
C PHE A 13 9.21 4.57 -2.73
N VAL A 14 9.84 5.59 -3.33
CA VAL A 14 9.54 6.03 -4.71
C VAL A 14 9.98 4.97 -5.72
N GLU A 15 11.12 4.33 -5.49
CA GLU A 15 11.65 3.25 -6.32
C GLU A 15 10.72 2.03 -6.34
N LEU A 16 10.37 1.53 -5.16
CA LEU A 16 9.46 0.40 -4.97
C LEU A 16 8.04 0.69 -5.48
N ALA A 17 7.56 1.94 -5.34
CA ALA A 17 6.30 2.38 -5.96
C ALA A 17 6.34 2.32 -7.49
N GLY A 18 7.51 2.58 -8.09
CA GLY A 18 7.74 2.40 -9.53
C GLY A 18 7.66 0.94 -9.96
N GLU A 19 8.22 0.04 -9.16
CA GLU A 19 8.18 -1.42 -9.35
C GLU A 19 6.78 -2.03 -9.12
N GLY A 20 5.91 -1.29 -8.42
CA GLY A 20 4.51 -1.66 -8.24
C GLY A 20 4.23 -2.48 -6.98
N ILE A 21 5.19 -2.60 -6.06
CA ILE A 21 4.98 -3.23 -4.76
C ILE A 21 5.62 -2.35 -3.69
N VAL A 22 4.84 -1.94 -2.69
CA VAL A 22 5.35 -1.17 -1.55
C VAL A 22 4.82 -1.78 -0.27
N ILE A 23 5.75 -2.11 0.64
CA ILE A 23 5.44 -2.54 2.00
C ILE A 23 5.90 -1.45 2.96
N PHE A 24 4.98 -0.98 3.78
CA PHE A 24 5.23 0.00 4.82
C PHE A 24 4.78 -0.57 6.16
N THR A 25 5.67 -0.57 7.16
CA THR A 25 5.37 -1.08 8.49
C THR A 25 5.44 0.05 9.50
N SER A 26 4.39 0.17 10.31
CA SER A 26 4.34 1.12 11.41
C SER A 26 4.09 0.37 12.70
N GLN A 27 5.15 -0.23 13.23
CA GLN A 27 5.09 -1.04 14.45
C GLN A 27 4.73 -0.17 15.68
N HIS A 28 5.38 0.99 15.84
CA HIS A 28 5.26 1.79 17.06
C HIS A 28 4.01 2.67 17.11
N GLN A 29 3.59 3.24 15.97
CA GLN A 29 2.45 4.16 15.97
C GLN A 29 1.14 3.41 15.75
N LEU A 30 1.16 2.33 14.97
CA LEU A 30 -0.05 1.74 14.42
C LEU A 30 -0.14 0.22 14.60
N ASN A 31 0.92 -0.42 15.09
CA ASN A 31 1.07 -1.86 15.23
C ASN A 31 0.57 -2.66 14.00
N ALA A 32 0.88 -2.16 12.80
CA ALA A 32 0.36 -2.72 11.55
C ALA A 32 1.36 -2.59 10.40
N SER A 33 1.18 -3.47 9.41
CA SER A 33 1.86 -3.44 8.13
C SER A 33 0.86 -3.21 7.00
N PHE A 34 1.34 -2.50 5.98
CA PHE A 34 0.62 -2.15 4.79
C PHE A 34 1.33 -2.69 3.58
N LEU A 35 0.57 -3.26 2.67
CA LEU A 35 1.05 -3.67 1.37
C LEU A 35 0.21 -2.96 0.32
N PHE A 36 0.87 -2.33 -0.64
CA PHE A 36 0.24 -1.77 -1.82
C PHE A 36 0.80 -2.45 -3.06
N THR A 37 -0.10 -2.92 -3.91
CA THR A 37 0.25 -3.55 -5.19
C THR A 37 -0.34 -2.76 -6.34
N LYS A 38 0.46 -2.46 -7.36
CA LYS A 38 0.04 -1.94 -8.65
C LYS A 38 -0.31 -3.11 -9.56
N ASN A 39 -1.58 -3.21 -9.91
CA ASN A 39 -2.12 -4.31 -10.69
C ASN A 39 -2.51 -3.83 -12.10
N ASP A 40 -2.33 -4.70 -13.08
CA ASP A 40 -2.83 -4.52 -14.44
C ASP A 40 -4.37 -4.51 -14.42
N ALA A 41 -4.97 -3.43 -14.92
CA ALA A 41 -6.43 -3.25 -14.99
C ALA A 41 -6.96 -3.27 -16.43
N GLY A 42 -6.20 -3.87 -17.35
CA GLY A 42 -6.46 -3.91 -18.77
C GLY A 42 -6.17 -2.58 -19.47
N ARG A 43 -6.72 -2.43 -20.68
CA ARG A 43 -6.51 -1.25 -21.52
C ARG A 43 -7.75 -0.35 -21.57
N SER A 44 -7.55 0.94 -21.80
CA SER A 44 -8.62 1.88 -22.15
C SER A 44 -9.10 1.63 -23.57
N LEU A 45 -10.26 2.21 -23.93
CA LEU A 45 -10.77 2.19 -25.31
C LEU A 45 -9.78 2.81 -26.32
N PHE A 46 -8.89 3.69 -25.85
CA PHE A 46 -7.83 4.32 -26.65
C PHE A 46 -6.47 3.62 -26.53
N GLY A 47 -6.43 2.39 -25.99
CA GLY A 47 -5.23 1.55 -25.95
C GLY A 47 -4.27 1.81 -24.77
N ASN A 48 -4.55 2.80 -23.91
CA ASN A 48 -3.68 3.10 -22.76
C ASN A 48 -3.77 2.00 -21.70
N GLN A 49 -2.63 1.54 -21.19
CA GLN A 49 -2.56 0.60 -20.08
C GLN A 49 -3.12 1.25 -18.81
N LYS A 50 -4.10 0.60 -18.18
CA LYS A 50 -4.65 1.03 -16.89
C LYS A 50 -3.96 0.27 -15.77
N ALA A 51 -3.76 0.97 -14.67
CA ALA A 51 -3.32 0.40 -13.42
C ALA A 51 -4.38 0.67 -12.34
N VAL A 52 -4.55 -0.29 -11.45
CA VAL A 52 -5.24 -0.09 -10.16
C VAL A 52 -4.30 -0.45 -9.04
N TYR A 53 -4.51 0.14 -7.88
CA TYR A 53 -3.66 -0.03 -6.72
C TYR A 53 -4.50 -0.66 -5.62
N THR A 54 -4.15 -1.88 -5.21
CA THR A 54 -4.83 -2.58 -4.12
C THR A 54 -4.06 -2.39 -2.84
N ALA A 55 -4.74 -2.00 -1.77
CA ALA A 55 -4.19 -1.94 -0.43
C ALA A 55 -4.54 -3.22 0.34
N TYR A 56 -3.59 -3.69 1.13
CA TYR A 56 -3.78 -4.75 2.10
C TYR A 56 -3.26 -4.27 3.46
N VAL A 57 -3.90 -4.74 4.52
CA VAL A 57 -3.54 -4.42 5.90
C VAL A 57 -3.33 -5.70 6.67
N ASN A 58 -2.31 -5.73 7.51
CA ASN A 58 -2.01 -6.84 8.39
C ASN A 58 -1.71 -6.28 9.79
N GLY A 59 -2.31 -6.84 10.84
CA GLY A 59 -1.91 -6.54 12.21
C GLY A 59 -0.51 -7.10 12.45
N PHE A 60 0.42 -6.38 13.05
CA PHE A 60 1.85 -6.78 13.03
C PHE A 60 2.15 -8.22 13.53
N ASN A 61 1.24 -8.84 14.30
CA ASN A 61 1.35 -10.22 14.80
C ASN A 61 0.41 -11.23 14.09
N ASP A 62 -0.29 -10.82 13.04
CA ASP A 62 -1.22 -11.67 12.30
C ASP A 62 -0.52 -12.26 11.07
N ASP A 63 -0.79 -13.53 10.77
CA ASP A 63 -0.18 -14.21 9.61
C ASP A 63 -0.93 -13.96 8.29
N GLU A 64 -2.03 -13.20 8.32
CA GLU A 64 -2.92 -13.00 7.18
C GLU A 64 -3.08 -11.52 6.79
N TRP A 65 -3.00 -11.26 5.48
CA TRP A 65 -3.29 -9.94 4.92
C TRP A 65 -4.80 -9.79 4.70
N GLY A 66 -5.40 -8.82 5.39
CA GLY A 66 -6.74 -8.36 5.10
C GLY A 66 -6.79 -7.58 3.79
N VAL A 67 -7.73 -7.92 2.90
CA VAL A 67 -7.95 -7.20 1.65
C VAL A 67 -8.59 -5.84 1.96
N GLY A 68 -7.92 -4.78 1.54
CA GLY A 68 -8.40 -3.40 1.68
C GLY A 68 -9.01 -2.86 0.40
N SER A 69 -8.98 -1.53 0.29
CA SER A 69 -9.56 -0.78 -0.82
C SER A 69 -8.74 -0.86 -2.11
N VAL A 70 -9.42 -0.68 -3.25
CA VAL A 70 -8.80 -0.56 -4.58
C VAL A 70 -8.90 0.88 -5.06
N PHE A 71 -7.78 1.43 -5.55
CA PHE A 71 -7.63 2.83 -5.95
C PHE A 71 -7.23 2.93 -7.42
N LYS A 72 -7.68 4.01 -8.09
CA LYS A 72 -7.28 4.31 -9.48
C LYS A 72 -5.98 5.12 -9.57
N MET A 73 -5.53 5.70 -8.46
CA MET A 73 -4.35 6.55 -8.39
C MET A 73 -3.51 6.19 -7.16
N TRP A 74 -2.19 6.17 -7.34
CA TRP A 74 -1.23 5.85 -6.29
C TRP A 74 -1.31 6.81 -5.10
N THR A 75 -1.42 8.10 -5.36
CA THR A 75 -1.54 9.15 -4.34
C THR A 75 -2.78 8.96 -3.45
N MET A 76 -3.88 8.46 -4.00
CA MET A 76 -5.08 8.13 -3.23
C MET A 76 -4.87 6.89 -2.37
N ALA A 77 -4.20 5.85 -2.89
CA ALA A 77 -3.86 4.67 -2.11
C ALA A 77 -3.02 5.03 -0.88
N MET A 78 -2.02 5.89 -1.06
CA MET A 78 -1.13 6.32 0.03
C MET A 78 -1.81 7.17 1.09
N THR A 79 -2.63 8.15 0.67
CA THR A 79 -3.37 8.99 1.62
C THR A 79 -4.48 8.22 2.33
N SER A 80 -4.91 7.08 1.78
CA SER A 80 -5.90 6.22 2.44
C SER A 80 -5.42 5.61 3.75
N ILE A 81 -4.10 5.44 3.95
CA ILE A 81 -3.54 5.03 5.24
C ILE A 81 -4.05 5.95 6.33
N GLY A 82 -3.99 7.27 6.11
CA GLY A 82 -4.51 8.26 7.06
C GLY A 82 -6.02 8.13 7.33
N ASN A 83 -6.81 7.67 6.35
CA ASN A 83 -8.25 7.43 6.54
C ASN A 83 -8.53 6.13 7.31
N VAL A 84 -7.74 5.07 7.12
CA VAL A 84 -7.80 3.84 7.94
C VAL A 84 -7.53 4.18 9.41
N TYR A 85 -6.72 5.20 9.70
CA TYR A 85 -6.37 5.59 11.07
C TYR A 85 -7.23 6.66 11.74
N ARG A 86 -8.08 7.38 11.02
CA ARG A 86 -9.04 8.30 11.65
C ARG A 86 -10.05 7.58 12.57
N HIS A 87 -10.28 6.29 12.34
CA HIS A 87 -11.15 5.48 13.19
C HIS A 87 -10.49 5.07 14.52
N HIS A 88 -9.16 5.01 14.58
CA HIS A 88 -8.39 4.64 15.79
C HIS A 88 -7.97 5.87 16.58
N GLY A 89 -8.86 6.85 16.79
CA GLY A 89 -8.57 8.15 17.39
C GLY A 89 -7.59 8.09 18.58
N PHE A 90 -6.74 9.12 18.70
CA PHE A 90 -5.84 9.28 19.85
C PHE A 90 -6.62 9.07 21.16
N SER A 91 -6.31 7.98 21.89
CA SER A 91 -6.72 7.82 23.29
C SER A 91 -5.61 8.29 24.21
#